data_AF-A0A7C4JRC7-F1
#
_entry.id   AF-A0A7C4JRC7-F1
#
_cell.length_a   1.000
_cell.length_b   1.000
_cell.length_c   1.000
_cell.angle_alpha   90.00
_cell.angle_beta   90.00
_cell.angle_gamma   90.00
#
_symmetry.space_group_name_H-M   'P 1'
#
loop_
_entity.id
_entity.type
_entity.pdbx_description
1 polymer ?
#
loop_
_entity_poly.entity_id
_entity_poly.type
_entity_poly.pdbx_seq_one_letter_code
_entity_poly.pdbx_strand_id
1 'polypeptide(L)'
;MRSLGIEILFPAESLALVGLPSFSELKKYWFVYKKIEEFLRKRRVDVIILVDFPGFNLKIAKLAKKLGYPVIYYIAPQAWAWNKKRVHILREYVDRLYVVLPFEKEFFSSYGISTVYLGHPILDLIKTNLSERFFYEIYQFNKSKPLVSFFPGSREREISRHIPMFLKIFENLKKIKYLIFKE
;
A
#
# COMPACT_ATOMS: atom_id res chain seq x y z
N MET A 1 13.47 -5.43 -12.31
CA MET A 1 12.86 -4.42 -13.22
C MET A 1 13.82 -4.04 -14.35
N ARG A 2 15.00 -3.45 -14.10
CA ARG A 2 15.97 -3.13 -15.17
C ARG A 2 16.42 -4.35 -15.98
N SER A 3 16.64 -5.48 -15.32
CA SER A 3 16.97 -6.77 -15.97
C SER A 3 15.87 -7.32 -16.87
N LEU A 4 14.64 -6.79 -16.77
CA LEU A 4 13.50 -7.18 -17.60
C LEU A 4 13.25 -6.17 -18.74
N GLY A 5 14.21 -5.28 -19.03
CA GLY A 5 14.08 -4.25 -20.06
C GLY A 5 13.23 -3.05 -19.67
N ILE A 6 12.86 -2.90 -18.40
CA ILE A 6 12.04 -1.78 -17.92
C ILE A 6 12.91 -0.54 -17.75
N GLU A 7 12.60 0.52 -18.50
CA GLU A 7 13.20 1.85 -18.32
C GLU A 7 12.73 2.44 -16.98
N ILE A 8 13.66 2.67 -16.06
CA ILE A 8 13.37 3.30 -14.77
C ILE A 8 13.78 4.77 -14.84
N LEU A 9 12.77 5.65 -14.93
CA LEU A 9 12.99 7.10 -14.87
C LEU A 9 13.35 7.57 -13.45
N PHE A 10 12.66 7.04 -12.44
CA PHE A 10 12.89 7.35 -11.03
C PHE A 10 12.65 6.10 -10.17
N PRO A 11 13.49 5.83 -9.16
CA PRO A 11 13.21 4.79 -8.16
C PRO A 11 11.97 5.16 -7.34
N ALA A 12 11.04 4.22 -7.13
CA ALA A 12 9.80 4.46 -6.37
C ALA A 12 10.08 4.79 -4.89
N GLU A 13 11.13 4.20 -4.33
CA GLU A 13 11.62 4.40 -2.97
C GLU A 13 12.00 5.87 -2.74
N SER A 14 12.40 6.56 -3.80
CA SER A 14 12.79 7.96 -3.74
C SER A 14 11.61 8.90 -3.47
N LEU A 15 10.36 8.44 -3.66
CA LEU A 15 9.13 9.22 -3.54
C LEU A 15 8.24 8.82 -2.37
N ALA A 16 8.65 7.84 -1.56
CA ALA A 16 7.86 7.35 -0.42
C ALA A 16 7.74 8.43 0.66
N LEU A 17 6.73 9.30 0.52
CA LEU A 17 6.38 10.30 1.52
C LEU A 17 5.36 9.71 2.48
N VAL A 18 5.75 9.57 3.75
CA VAL A 18 4.90 9.02 4.81
C VAL A 18 4.86 10.03 5.97
N GLY A 19 3.66 10.49 6.35
CA GLY A 19 3.49 11.46 7.44
C GLY A 19 3.51 12.92 6.96
N LEU A 20 3.89 13.85 7.86
CA LEU A 20 4.05 15.27 7.52
C LEU A 20 5.38 15.44 6.76
N PRO A 21 5.35 15.76 5.46
CA PRO A 21 6.56 15.81 4.66
C PRO A 21 7.42 17.02 5.06
N SER A 22 8.73 16.81 5.15
CA SER A 22 9.71 17.87 5.26
C SER A 22 9.76 18.72 3.98
N PHE A 23 10.37 19.91 4.09
CA PHE A 23 10.52 20.79 2.94
C PHE A 23 11.34 20.16 1.80
N SER A 24 12.36 19.36 2.12
CA SER A 24 13.18 18.64 1.14
C SER A 24 12.36 17.61 0.36
N GLU A 25 11.51 16.87 1.08
CA GLU A 25 10.59 15.88 0.52
C GLU A 25 9.56 16.51 -0.42
N LEU A 26 9.02 17.68 -0.05
CA LEU A 26 8.12 18.45 -0.92
C LEU A 26 8.84 18.93 -2.19
N LYS A 27 10.08 19.44 -2.08
CA LYS A 27 10.89 19.83 -3.25
C LYS A 27 11.09 18.63 -4.19
N LYS A 28 11.43 17.47 -3.64
CA LYS A 28 11.64 16.24 -4.41
C LYS A 28 10.35 15.76 -5.10
N TYR A 29 9.22 15.80 -4.39
CA TYR A 29 7.90 15.52 -4.96
C TYR A 29 7.63 16.36 -6.20
N TRP A 30 7.83 17.69 -6.10
CA TRP A 30 7.61 18.60 -7.22
C TRP A 30 8.60 18.40 -8.36
N PHE A 31 9.86 18.12 -8.04
CA PHE A 31 10.88 17.79 -9.03
C PHE A 31 10.48 16.58 -9.88
N VAL A 32 10.05 15.48 -9.24
CA VAL A 32 9.65 14.28 -9.99
C VAL A 32 8.34 14.50 -10.74
N TYR A 33 7.37 15.19 -10.15
CA TYR A 33 6.14 15.57 -10.85
C TYR A 33 6.45 16.31 -12.16
N LYS A 34 7.37 17.29 -12.11
CA LYS A 34 7.76 18.07 -13.30
C LYS A 34 8.49 17.24 -14.33
N LYS A 35 9.30 16.27 -13.91
CA LYS A 35 9.98 15.36 -14.82
C LYS A 35 9.02 14.39 -15.52
N ILE A 36 8.02 13.89 -14.81
CA ILE A 36 6.94 13.09 -15.42
C ILE A 36 6.15 13.93 -16.41
N GLU A 37 5.80 15.17 -16.06
CA GLU A 37 5.14 16.10 -16.98
C GLU A 37 5.97 16.34 -18.26
N GLU A 38 7.26 16.58 -18.12
CA GLU A 38 8.18 16.75 -19.25
C GLU A 38 8.25 15.48 -20.12
N PHE A 39 8.36 14.30 -19.49
CA PHE A 39 8.41 13.01 -20.17
C PHE A 39 7.14 12.75 -20.98
N LEU A 40 5.96 12.89 -20.36
CA LEU A 40 4.67 12.65 -21.01
C LEU A 40 4.35 13.66 -22.12
N ARG A 41 4.97 14.84 -22.11
CA ARG A 41 4.84 15.81 -23.21
C ARG A 41 5.75 15.48 -24.40
N LYS A 42 6.91 14.90 -24.14
CA LYS A 42 7.93 14.60 -25.16
C LYS A 42 7.77 13.22 -25.79
N ARG A 43 7.30 12.23 -25.03
CA ARG A 43 7.12 10.85 -25.46
C ARG A 43 5.66 10.46 -25.29
N ARG A 44 5.11 9.82 -26.31
CA ARG A 44 3.80 9.17 -26.21
C ARG A 44 3.96 7.79 -25.59
N VAL A 45 3.02 7.48 -24.70
CA VAL A 45 2.78 6.15 -24.16
C VAL A 45 1.35 5.75 -24.47
N ASP A 46 1.09 4.45 -24.59
CA ASP A 46 -0.24 3.95 -24.90
C ASP A 46 -1.19 4.03 -23.69
N VAL A 47 -0.65 3.83 -22.48
CA VAL A 47 -1.43 3.84 -21.24
C VAL A 47 -0.56 4.21 -20.05
N ILE A 48 -1.18 4.85 -19.06
CA ILE A 48 -0.55 5.15 -17.77
C ILE A 48 -1.21 4.28 -16.70
N ILE A 49 -0.40 3.46 -16.04
CA ILE A 49 -0.83 2.61 -14.92
C ILE A 49 -0.29 3.21 -13.63
N LEU A 50 -1.19 3.66 -12.77
CA LEU A 50 -0.89 4.23 -11.47
C LEU A 50 -1.07 3.14 -10.41
N VAL A 51 -0.04 2.89 -9.60
CA VAL A 51 -0.08 1.86 -8.57
C VAL A 51 -0.02 2.51 -7.19
N ASP A 52 -1.08 2.34 -6.41
CA ASP A 52 -1.19 2.85 -5.03
C ASP A 52 -0.85 4.36 -4.93
N PHE A 53 -0.22 4.79 -3.83
CA PHE A 53 0.28 6.13 -3.52
C PHE A 53 -0.63 7.30 -3.96
N PRO A 54 -1.87 7.38 -3.45
CA PRO A 54 -2.87 8.34 -3.92
C PRO A 54 -2.51 9.80 -3.71
N GLY A 55 -1.60 10.12 -2.79
CA GLY A 55 -1.12 11.50 -2.60
C GLY A 55 -0.38 12.06 -3.82
N PHE A 56 0.29 11.20 -4.60
CA PHE A 56 1.01 11.57 -5.81
C PHE A 56 0.22 11.19 -7.06
N ASN A 57 -0.25 9.95 -7.10
CA ASN A 57 -0.84 9.36 -8.30
C ASN A 57 -2.16 10.01 -8.71
N LEU A 58 -2.97 10.53 -7.78
CA LEU A 58 -4.15 11.31 -8.16
C LEU A 58 -3.81 12.63 -8.88
N LYS A 59 -2.63 13.22 -8.63
CA LYS A 59 -2.16 14.38 -9.41
C LYS A 59 -1.67 13.95 -10.79
N ILE A 60 -1.00 12.80 -10.88
CA ILE A 60 -0.58 12.24 -12.17
C ILE A 60 -1.80 11.86 -13.03
N ALA A 61 -2.86 11.28 -12.46
CA ALA A 61 -4.09 10.97 -13.18
C ALA A 61 -4.68 12.22 -13.85
N LYS A 62 -4.76 13.33 -13.10
CA LYS A 62 -5.22 14.63 -13.64
C LYS A 62 -4.36 15.12 -14.79
N LEU A 63 -3.04 15.08 -14.61
CA LEU A 63 -2.08 15.47 -15.63
C LEU A 63 -2.22 14.60 -16.89
N ALA A 64 -2.27 13.28 -16.72
CA ALA A 64 -2.40 12.31 -17.78
C ALA A 64 -3.66 12.55 -18.64
N LYS A 65 -4.81 12.72 -17.99
CA LYS A 65 -6.08 13.01 -18.70
C LYS A 65 -6.04 14.36 -19.40
N LYS A 66 -5.43 15.38 -18.81
CA LYS A 66 -5.22 16.68 -19.47
C LYS A 66 -4.35 16.57 -20.72
N LEU A 67 -3.41 15.62 -20.75
CA LEU A 67 -2.55 15.34 -21.90
C LEU A 67 -3.18 14.32 -22.89
N GLY A 68 -4.38 13.82 -22.60
CA GLY A 68 -5.11 12.89 -23.48
C GLY A 68 -4.71 11.41 -23.35
N TYR A 69 -4.02 11.04 -22.27
CA TYR A 69 -3.65 9.64 -22.02
C TYR A 69 -4.77 8.86 -21.31
N PRO A 70 -4.99 7.58 -21.67
CA PRO A 70 -5.84 6.70 -20.87
C PRO A 70 -5.14 6.33 -19.56
N VAL A 71 -5.92 6.33 -18.47
CA VAL A 71 -5.44 6.14 -17.11
C VAL A 71 -6.06 4.90 -16.48
N ILE A 72 -5.20 3.98 -16.10
CA ILE A 72 -5.55 2.85 -15.25
C ILE A 72 -5.02 3.13 -13.84
N TYR A 73 -5.82 2.83 -12.83
CA TYR A 73 -5.40 2.91 -11.43
C TYR A 73 -5.52 1.54 -10.78
N TYR A 74 -4.43 1.03 -10.22
CA TYR A 74 -4.33 -0.23 -9.52
C TYR A 74 -4.07 -0.01 -8.03
N ILE A 75 -4.77 -0.76 -7.17
CA ILE A 75 -4.79 -0.59 -5.72
C ILE A 75 -5.38 0.78 -5.38
N ALA A 76 -6.71 0.82 -5.27
CA ALA A 76 -7.43 2.06 -5.02
C ALA A 76 -7.01 2.69 -3.68
N PRO A 77 -7.06 4.03 -3.56
CA PRO A 77 -7.01 4.65 -2.25
C PRO A 77 -8.10 4.06 -1.36
N GLN A 78 -7.83 3.92 -0.07
CA GLN A 78 -8.82 3.63 0.97
C GLN A 78 -9.79 4.81 1.20
N ALA A 79 -10.36 5.35 0.11
CA ALA A 79 -11.27 6.49 0.09
C ALA A 79 -12.58 6.17 0.82
N TRP A 80 -12.98 4.90 0.85
CA TRP A 80 -14.10 4.37 1.63
C TRP A 80 -13.94 4.62 3.13
N ALA A 81 -12.71 4.70 3.64
CA ALA A 81 -12.46 4.87 5.07
C ALA A 81 -12.35 6.33 5.53
N TRP A 82 -11.93 7.29 4.66
CA TRP A 82 -11.53 8.62 5.16
C TRP A 82 -11.79 9.83 4.24
N ASN A 83 -11.99 9.67 2.92
CA ASN A 83 -12.01 10.84 2.02
C ASN A 83 -12.82 10.63 0.73
N LYS A 84 -14.14 10.87 0.81
CA LYS A 84 -15.07 10.80 -0.33
C LYS A 84 -14.69 11.74 -1.48
N LYS A 85 -13.97 12.85 -1.24
CA LYS A 85 -13.52 13.75 -2.34
C LYS A 85 -12.60 13.03 -3.34
N ARG A 86 -11.82 12.04 -2.89
CA ARG A 86 -10.96 11.24 -3.77
C ARG A 86 -11.76 10.39 -4.75
N VAL A 87 -12.96 9.96 -4.38
CA VAL A 87 -13.84 9.18 -5.26
C VAL A 87 -14.23 10.00 -6.50
N HIS A 88 -14.53 11.29 -6.33
CA HIS A 88 -14.82 12.17 -7.45
C HIS A 88 -13.63 12.36 -8.38
N ILE A 89 -12.42 12.47 -7.83
CA ILE A 89 -11.18 12.54 -8.63
C ILE A 89 -10.99 11.25 -9.42
N LEU A 90 -11.17 10.09 -8.79
CA LEU A 90 -11.08 8.81 -9.51
C LEU A 90 -12.09 8.75 -10.65
N ARG A 91 -13.36 9.10 -10.39
CA ARG A 91 -14.42 9.10 -11.40
C ARG A 91 -14.11 10.03 -12.59
N GLU A 92 -13.49 11.17 -12.34
CA GLU A 92 -13.19 12.16 -13.38
C GLU A 92 -11.93 11.82 -14.17
N TYR A 93 -10.92 11.23 -13.51
CA TYR A 93 -9.58 11.13 -14.07
C TYR A 93 -9.04 9.71 -14.28
N VAL A 94 -9.81 8.67 -13.95
CA VAL A 94 -9.41 7.27 -14.12
C VAL A 94 -10.41 6.57 -15.03
N ASP A 95 -9.90 5.96 -16.10
CA ASP A 95 -10.71 5.23 -17.08
C ASP A 95 -11.05 3.82 -16.59
N ARG A 96 -10.13 3.17 -15.86
CA ARG A 96 -10.38 1.86 -15.24
C ARG A 96 -9.69 1.74 -13.88
N LEU A 97 -10.44 1.31 -12.88
CA LEU A 97 -9.99 1.09 -11.52
C LEU A 97 -9.88 -0.41 -11.23
N TYR A 98 -8.73 -0.85 -10.76
CA TYR A 98 -8.49 -2.23 -10.33
C TYR A 98 -8.32 -2.27 -8.81
N VAL A 99 -9.22 -2.98 -8.14
CA VAL A 99 -9.30 -3.07 -6.68
C VAL A 99 -8.90 -4.45 -6.19
N VAL A 100 -8.41 -4.51 -4.95
CA VAL A 100 -7.85 -5.72 -4.35
C VAL A 100 -8.69 -6.29 -3.22
N LEU A 101 -9.66 -5.52 -2.71
CA LEU A 101 -10.65 -6.00 -1.74
C LEU A 101 -12.00 -6.20 -2.45
N PRO A 102 -12.74 -7.27 -2.11
CA PRO A 102 -13.97 -7.62 -2.82
C PRO A 102 -15.01 -6.49 -2.75
N PHE A 103 -15.27 -5.94 -1.55
CA PHE A 103 -16.27 -4.89 -1.32
C PHE A 103 -15.95 -3.55 -2.03
N GLU A 104 -14.69 -3.31 -2.41
CA GLU A 104 -14.30 -2.07 -3.07
C GLU A 104 -14.94 -1.98 -4.46
N LYS A 105 -15.20 -3.11 -5.12
CA LYS A 105 -15.83 -3.15 -6.44
C LYS A 105 -17.20 -2.51 -6.38
N GLU A 106 -18.08 -3.01 -5.49
CA GLU A 106 -19.42 -2.48 -5.33
C GLU A 106 -19.38 -1.01 -4.87
N PHE A 107 -18.49 -0.69 -3.94
CA PHE A 107 -18.31 0.68 -3.46
C PHE A 107 -18.01 1.64 -4.62
N PHE A 108 -16.94 1.44 -5.39
CA PHE A 108 -16.54 2.38 -6.44
C PHE A 108 -17.47 2.35 -7.66
N SER A 109 -18.04 1.18 -8.01
CA SER A 109 -19.05 1.10 -9.07
C SER A 109 -20.32 1.87 -8.73
N SER A 110 -20.71 1.94 -7.46
CA SER A 110 -21.86 2.77 -7.03
C SER A 110 -21.66 4.29 -7.30
N TYR A 111 -20.40 4.72 -7.44
CA TYR A 111 -20.04 6.08 -7.83
C TYR A 111 -19.82 6.25 -9.34
N GLY A 112 -20.19 5.26 -10.15
CA GLY A 112 -20.07 5.31 -11.60
C GLY A 112 -18.65 5.10 -12.13
N ILE A 113 -17.76 4.48 -11.34
CA ILE A 113 -16.38 4.20 -11.75
C ILE A 113 -16.30 2.79 -12.34
N SER A 114 -15.72 2.65 -13.54
CA SER A 114 -15.45 1.36 -14.17
C SER A 114 -14.43 0.58 -13.33
N THR A 115 -14.91 -0.32 -12.48
CA THR A 115 -14.11 -0.99 -11.44
C THR A 115 -14.07 -2.51 -11.64
N VAL A 116 -12.88 -3.10 -11.50
CA VAL A 116 -12.64 -4.54 -11.61
C VAL A 116 -11.93 -5.03 -10.35
N TYR A 117 -12.44 -6.10 -9.75
CA TYR A 117 -11.78 -6.79 -8.64
C TYR A 117 -10.80 -7.83 -9.19
N LEU A 118 -9.52 -7.74 -8.81
CA LEU A 118 -8.47 -8.68 -9.26
C LEU A 118 -7.99 -9.65 -8.16
N GLY A 119 -8.52 -9.53 -6.94
CA GLY A 119 -7.96 -10.22 -5.79
C GLY A 119 -6.74 -9.51 -5.21
N HIS A 120 -6.34 -9.93 -4.01
CA HIS A 120 -5.20 -9.35 -3.31
C HIS A 120 -3.93 -10.14 -3.62
N PRO A 121 -2.84 -9.51 -4.13
CA PRO A 121 -1.59 -10.20 -4.46
C PRO A 121 -0.95 -10.99 -3.32
N ILE A 122 -1.31 -10.67 -2.07
CA ILE A 122 -0.79 -11.37 -0.89
C ILE A 122 -1.30 -12.80 -0.83
N LEU A 123 -2.48 -13.08 -1.39
CA LEU A 123 -3.06 -14.43 -1.42
C LEU A 123 -2.23 -15.36 -2.31
N ASP A 124 -1.57 -14.84 -3.34
CA ASP A 124 -0.66 -15.61 -4.19
C ASP A 124 0.71 -15.85 -3.53
N LEU A 125 1.11 -14.97 -2.62
CA LEU A 125 2.36 -15.05 -1.87
C LEU A 125 2.27 -15.93 -0.63
N ILE A 126 1.11 -15.95 0.03
CA ILE A 126 0.87 -16.77 1.22
C ILE A 126 0.80 -18.23 0.78
N LYS A 127 1.96 -18.88 0.78
CA LYS A 127 2.07 -20.34 0.82
C LYS A 127 2.10 -20.74 2.28
N THR A 128 0.98 -21.21 2.84
CA THR A 128 0.91 -21.79 4.18
C THR A 128 1.60 -23.17 4.21
N ASN A 129 2.89 -23.20 3.88
CA ASN A 129 3.67 -24.43 3.77
C ASN A 129 4.31 -24.85 5.10
N LEU A 130 4.21 -24.03 6.14
CA LEU A 130 4.68 -24.41 7.48
C LEU A 130 3.60 -25.25 8.16
N SER A 131 3.87 -26.54 8.31
CA SER A 131 3.02 -27.39 9.14
C SER A 131 3.00 -26.85 10.58
N GLU A 132 1.84 -26.92 11.23
CA GLU A 132 1.68 -26.52 12.62
C GLU A 132 2.75 -27.19 13.50
N ARG A 133 2.97 -28.49 13.30
CA ARG A 133 4.00 -29.27 14.00
C ARG A 133 5.39 -28.64 13.86
N PHE A 134 5.79 -28.33 12.63
CA PHE A 134 7.11 -27.76 12.34
C PHE A 134 7.27 -26.36 12.94
N PHE A 135 6.21 -25.56 13.00
CA PHE A 135 6.21 -24.27 13.70
C PHE A 135 6.48 -24.42 15.20
N TYR A 136 5.78 -25.35 15.88
CA TYR A 136 6.03 -25.60 17.31
C TYR A 136 7.43 -26.18 17.57
N GLU A 137 7.95 -27.02 16.68
CA GLU A 137 9.29 -27.60 16.77
C GLU A 137 10.41 -26.56 16.59
N ILE A 138 10.37 -25.74 15.53
CA ILE A 138 11.39 -24.71 15.27
C ILE A 138 11.50 -23.74 16.44
N TYR A 139 10.37 -23.25 16.93
CA TYR A 139 10.34 -22.22 17.96
C TYR A 139 10.28 -22.79 19.39
N GLN A 140 10.37 -24.11 19.54
CA GLN A 140 10.36 -24.84 20.82
C GLN A 140 9.17 -24.44 21.72
N PHE A 141 8.01 -24.21 21.11
CA PHE A 141 6.78 -23.91 21.84
C PHE A 141 6.13 -25.19 22.36
N ASN A 142 5.49 -25.06 23.52
CA ASN A 142 4.69 -26.15 24.05
C ASN A 142 3.26 -26.03 23.49
N LYS A 143 2.82 -27.01 22.70
CA LYS A 143 1.47 -27.07 22.13
C LYS A 143 0.37 -27.13 23.21
N SER A 144 0.68 -27.57 24.42
CA SER A 144 -0.24 -27.61 25.55
C SER A 144 -0.41 -26.27 26.28
N LYS A 145 0.27 -25.21 25.84
CA LYS A 145 0.16 -23.86 26.40
C LYS A 145 -0.38 -22.90 25.35
N PRO A 146 -1.22 -21.92 25.74
CA PRO A 146 -1.61 -20.86 24.82
C PRO A 146 -0.37 -20.12 24.32
N LEU A 147 -0.41 -19.64 23.08
CA LEU A 147 0.63 -18.81 22.47
C LEU A 147 0.04 -17.44 22.18
N VAL A 148 0.74 -16.39 22.57
CA VAL A 148 0.34 -15.00 22.31
C VAL A 148 1.40 -14.33 21.44
N SER A 149 0.97 -13.67 20.38
CA SER A 149 1.82 -12.88 19.48
C SER A 149 1.49 -11.40 19.61
N PHE A 150 2.52 -10.56 19.70
CA PHE A 150 2.38 -9.11 19.76
C PHE A 150 2.88 -8.47 18.47
N PHE A 151 2.07 -7.58 17.90
CA PHE A 151 2.37 -6.80 16.69
C PHE A 151 2.33 -5.32 17.05
N PRO A 152 3.45 -4.72 17.49
CA PRO A 152 3.48 -3.33 18.00
C PRO A 152 3.34 -2.27 16.89
N GLY A 153 3.17 -2.70 15.65
CA GLY A 153 3.19 -1.87 14.46
C GLY A 153 4.55 -1.91 13.79
N SER A 154 4.60 -1.46 12.54
CA SER A 154 5.82 -1.42 11.73
C SER A 154 6.57 -0.08 11.85
N ARG A 155 5.95 0.94 12.45
CA ARG A 155 6.52 2.28 12.58
C ARG A 155 7.09 2.52 13.96
N GLU A 156 8.24 3.18 14.03
CA GLU A 156 8.92 3.50 15.30
C GLU A 156 8.01 4.22 16.32
N ARG A 157 7.14 5.12 15.85
CA ARG A 157 6.18 5.83 16.71
C ARG A 157 5.06 4.92 17.21
N GLU A 158 4.58 3.97 16.39
CA GLU A 158 3.60 2.96 16.81
C GLU A 158 4.25 2.03 17.84
N ILE A 159 5.46 1.56 17.54
CA ILE A 159 6.25 0.69 18.41
C ILE A 159 6.48 1.34 19.77
N SER A 160 7.01 2.57 19.79
CA SER A 160 7.26 3.32 21.03
C SER A 160 6.00 3.54 21.87
N ARG A 161 4.83 3.65 21.23
CA ARG A 161 3.55 3.87 21.93
C ARG A 161 2.90 2.58 22.42
N HIS A 162 3.04 1.47 21.66
CA HIS A 162 2.41 0.20 21.97
C HIS A 162 3.23 -0.67 22.94
N ILE A 163 4.57 -0.63 22.86
CA ILE A 163 5.46 -1.44 23.71
C ILE A 163 5.13 -1.32 25.21
N PRO A 164 4.97 -0.11 25.80
CA PRO A 164 4.68 0.00 27.23
C PRO A 164 3.39 -0.72 27.65
N MET A 165 2.36 -0.70 26.80
CA MET A 165 1.11 -1.40 27.04
C MET A 165 1.28 -2.91 26.92
N PHE A 166 2.01 -3.37 25.91
CA PHE A 166 2.29 -4.80 25.73
C PHE A 166 3.10 -5.37 26.89
N LEU A 167 4.05 -4.62 27.44
CA LEU A 167 4.80 -5.02 28.63
C LEU A 167 3.91 -5.16 29.87
N LYS A 168 2.95 -4.23 30.07
CA LYS A 168 1.96 -4.35 31.16
C LYS A 168 1.07 -5.58 31.00
N ILE A 169 0.62 -5.87 29.78
CA ILE A 169 -0.15 -7.10 29.49
C ILE A 169 0.72 -8.33 29.78
N PHE A 170 1.98 -8.30 29.34
CA PHE A 170 2.94 -9.37 29.56
C PHE A 170 3.14 -9.70 31.04
N GLU A 171 3.31 -8.70 31.90
CA GLU A 171 3.46 -8.88 33.35
C GLU A 171 2.25 -9.53 34.03
N ASN A 172 1.05 -9.37 33.45
CA ASN A 172 -0.17 -10.01 33.94
C ASN A 172 -0.35 -11.44 33.39
N LEU A 173 0.29 -11.77 32.27
CA LEU A 173 0.19 -13.07 31.60
C LEU A 173 1.26 -14.08 32.03
N LYS A 174 1.86 -13.94 33.23
CA LYS A 174 3.02 -14.68 33.82
C LYS A 174 3.04 -16.23 33.73
N LYS A 175 2.15 -16.90 32.98
CA LYS A 175 2.14 -18.34 32.70
C LYS A 175 2.15 -18.73 31.20
N ILE A 176 2.33 -17.78 30.27
CA ILE A 176 2.21 -18.01 28.82
C ILE A 176 3.54 -17.75 28.08
N LYS A 177 3.92 -18.63 27.14
CA LYS A 177 5.04 -18.38 26.20
C LYS A 177 4.56 -17.43 25.09
N TYR A 178 5.45 -16.57 24.59
CA TYR A 178 5.10 -15.50 23.66
C TYR A 178 6.15 -15.30 22.56
N LEU A 179 5.73 -14.68 21.47
CA LEU A 179 6.56 -14.19 20.37
C LEU A 179 6.37 -12.68 20.23
N ILE A 180 7.47 -11.96 20.10
CA ILE A 180 7.46 -10.56 19.68
C ILE A 180 8.00 -10.55 18.26
N PHE A 181 7.13 -10.26 17.30
CA PHE A 181 7.57 -10.01 15.93
C PHE A 181 7.92 -8.53 15.79
N LYS A 182 9.13 -8.28 15.32
CA LYS A 182 9.54 -6.99 14.79
C LYS A 182 9.67 -7.19 13.28
N GLU A 183 8.79 -6.54 12.52
CA GLU A 183 8.98 -6.40 11.07
C GLU A 183 10.16 -5.45 10.79
#